data_AF-A0A4D4KVT4-F1
#
_entry.id   AF-A0A4D4KVT4-F1
#
_cell.length_a   1.000
_cell.length_b   1.000
_cell.length_c   1.000
_cell.angle_alpha   90.00
_cell.angle_beta   90.00
_cell.angle_gamma   90.00
#
_symmetry.space_group_name_H-M   'P 1'
#
loop_
_entity.id
_entity.type
_entity.pdbx_description
1 polymer ?
#
loop_
_entity_poly.entity_id
_entity_poly.type
_entity_poly.pdbx_seq_one_letter_code
_entity_poly.pdbx_strand_id
1 'polypeptide(L)'
;MQAGYTVTGPEGWKTQGLCGYTPGGTCPYASWTKMPGNVAISHGRDIEFSDDAFTHLGAAGLELGTGTRNATVRGNVFTDISGNGMEIGGVDAPEPGSDADLTSAVSVTNNHLYALPREYHGGVAILNGYTRDNTIAHNQIDHVAYSAISMGWGGWPDKIGKPATANVSRGNRVSNNLIFDYMQALDDGGGIYTQGLTGSSLADGEKVTGNVIHGQWGLGRSVYTDNGCTYVTVEGNVLYGAQADVAAKHIDYRDGLGNNDPTRIADNHWEQGDPDGDDKGVVTSGNHILADPSKAPADIVATAGLEPRYRGLLGRTFAADSVPEAPTRVGDFAADGSVYVTWNPSYVEGGSPVTSYTVTATSSDGARTVSTAVPAARFKRIAYARVDGLTNGTPYTVTVTAHNGVGQSERSLPAAPVTPTAGGSGALPDAPTGVKANAEATAATLSWTPPKATGDTPVIGYRITVSDGRTATVTGRDVLVSQPRAKGMLRVIGKLRPGTAYTFSIAALTATGAGPSADVSLTTPPTSG
;
A
#
# COMPACT_ATOMS: atom_id res chain seq x y z
N MET A 1 -18.68 17.04 -6.99
CA MET A 1 -18.67 18.37 -7.67
C MET A 1 -17.31 18.52 -8.35
N GLN A 2 -17.23 18.65 -9.68
CA GLN A 2 -15.93 18.79 -10.37
C GLN A 2 -15.64 20.25 -10.72
N ALA A 3 -14.61 20.82 -10.08
CA ALA A 3 -14.01 22.11 -10.43
C ALA A 3 -12.62 21.90 -11.08
N GLY A 4 -12.22 22.78 -12.00
CA GLY A 4 -11.07 22.59 -12.90
C GLY A 4 -9.88 23.54 -12.72
N TYR A 5 -8.61 23.09 -12.88
CA TYR A 5 -7.35 23.86 -12.70
C TYR A 5 -6.07 23.27 -13.43
N THR A 6 -5.84 23.42 -14.74
CA THR A 6 -4.89 22.61 -15.58
C THR A 6 -3.42 22.38 -15.10
N VAL A 7 -2.87 21.19 -15.41
CA VAL A 7 -1.44 20.78 -15.31
C VAL A 7 -0.41 21.86 -15.72
N THR A 8 0.56 22.15 -14.85
CA THR A 8 1.56 23.23 -14.98
C THR A 8 2.91 22.80 -15.59
N GLY A 9 2.90 21.95 -16.63
CA GLY A 9 4.11 21.59 -17.40
C GLY A 9 5.23 20.88 -16.60
N PRO A 10 6.45 20.76 -17.17
CA PRO A 10 7.55 20.02 -16.53
C PRO A 10 8.22 20.75 -15.33
N GLU A 11 7.87 22.02 -15.09
CA GLU A 11 8.47 22.87 -14.04
C GLU A 11 7.48 23.26 -12.93
N GLY A 12 6.22 22.81 -13.01
CA GLY A 12 5.11 23.24 -12.13
C GLY A 12 5.28 22.92 -10.64
N TRP A 13 6.26 22.09 -10.29
CA TRP A 13 6.65 21.77 -8.91
C TRP A 13 7.30 22.96 -8.18
N LYS A 14 7.81 23.97 -8.88
CA LYS A 14 8.52 25.12 -8.29
C LYS A 14 7.63 26.19 -7.63
N THR A 15 6.31 26.14 -7.82
CA THR A 15 5.40 27.19 -7.35
C THR A 15 4.15 26.62 -6.68
N GLN A 16 4.24 26.36 -5.37
CA GLN A 16 3.07 26.12 -4.53
C GLN A 16 2.36 27.43 -4.17
N GLY A 17 1.02 27.40 -4.09
CA GLY A 17 0.24 28.40 -3.36
C GLY A 17 -0.79 29.24 -4.15
N LEU A 18 -0.94 29.05 -5.47
CA LEU A 18 -1.95 29.80 -6.26
C LEU A 18 -2.67 28.92 -7.30
N CYS A 19 -3.66 28.14 -6.85
CA CYS A 19 -4.69 27.61 -7.75
C CYS A 19 -5.72 28.71 -8.07
N GLY A 20 -5.47 29.49 -9.13
CA GLY A 20 -6.43 30.45 -9.66
C GLY A 20 -7.57 29.77 -10.43
N TYR A 21 -8.80 30.25 -10.27
CA TYR A 21 -9.97 29.71 -10.98
C TYR A 21 -9.98 30.13 -12.45
N THR A 22 -9.44 29.28 -13.34
CA THR A 22 -9.55 29.44 -14.79
C THR A 22 -10.69 28.59 -15.35
N PRO A 23 -11.64 29.15 -16.12
CA PRO A 23 -12.70 28.37 -16.76
C PRO A 23 -12.15 27.28 -17.70
N GLY A 24 -12.21 26.00 -17.27
CA GLY A 24 -12.01 24.82 -18.14
C GLY A 24 -10.76 23.94 -17.95
N GLY A 25 -10.12 23.87 -16.77
CA GLY A 25 -8.93 23.01 -16.51
C GLY A 25 -9.14 21.74 -15.66
N THR A 26 -8.06 21.07 -15.18
CA THR A 26 -8.04 20.02 -14.10
C THR A 26 -6.68 19.90 -13.35
N CYS A 27 -6.69 19.78 -12.01
CA CYS A 27 -5.51 19.98 -11.12
C CYS A 27 -4.53 18.78 -11.03
N PRO A 28 -3.20 18.98 -11.12
CA PRO A 28 -2.23 17.87 -11.16
C PRO A 28 -1.75 17.33 -9.80
N TYR A 29 -1.91 18.06 -8.70
CA TYR A 29 -1.44 17.64 -7.37
C TYR A 29 -2.59 17.64 -6.36
N ALA A 30 -2.49 16.77 -5.35
CA ALA A 30 -3.53 16.47 -4.38
C ALA A 30 -4.24 17.72 -3.84
N SER A 31 -5.53 17.58 -3.50
CA SER A 31 -6.37 18.69 -3.02
C SER A 31 -5.75 19.34 -1.78
N TRP A 32 -5.01 20.44 -1.97
CA TRP A 32 -4.41 21.23 -0.91
C TRP A 32 -5.46 21.90 -0.02
N THR A 33 -6.67 22.06 -0.54
CA THR A 33 -7.88 22.33 0.25
C THR A 33 -8.46 21.02 0.76
N LYS A 34 -8.56 20.90 2.09
CA LYS A 34 -9.36 19.87 2.78
C LYS A 34 -10.75 19.71 2.13
N MET A 35 -11.23 18.49 1.99
CA MET A 35 -12.55 18.24 1.42
C MET A 35 -13.60 18.53 2.49
N PRO A 36 -14.73 19.21 2.21
CA PRO A 36 -15.72 19.45 3.25
C PRO A 36 -16.32 18.13 3.74
N GLY A 37 -16.46 17.97 5.06
CA GLY A 37 -17.19 16.85 5.65
C GLY A 37 -18.69 16.91 5.35
N ASN A 38 -19.28 15.78 4.97
CA ASN A 38 -20.73 15.59 4.84
C ASN A 38 -21.44 15.76 6.20
N VAL A 39 -20.79 15.31 7.28
CA VAL A 39 -21.06 15.75 8.65
C VAL A 39 -19.81 16.49 9.12
N ALA A 40 -19.94 17.75 9.52
CA ALA A 40 -18.82 18.58 9.97
C ALA A 40 -19.09 19.20 11.34
N ILE A 41 -18.16 19.00 12.27
CA ILE A 41 -18.19 19.53 13.64
C ILE A 41 -16.92 20.35 13.86
N SER A 42 -17.08 21.59 14.32
CA SER A 42 -15.99 22.47 14.78
C SER A 42 -16.32 22.99 16.18
N HIS A 43 -15.29 23.15 17.01
CA HIS A 43 -15.37 23.55 18.42
C HIS A 43 -16.30 22.66 19.28
N GLY A 44 -16.64 21.46 18.80
CA GLY A 44 -17.48 20.49 19.48
C GLY A 44 -16.75 19.85 20.67
N ARG A 45 -17.49 19.46 21.71
CA ARG A 45 -16.94 18.78 22.88
C ARG A 45 -17.80 17.60 23.28
N ASP A 46 -17.13 16.51 23.67
CA ASP A 46 -17.76 15.32 24.23
C ASP A 46 -18.84 14.72 23.29
N ILE A 47 -18.60 14.82 21.98
CA ILE A 47 -19.48 14.33 20.90
C ILE A 47 -19.21 12.84 20.66
N GLU A 48 -20.25 12.01 20.55
CA GLU A 48 -20.11 10.60 20.19
C GLU A 48 -20.88 10.27 18.90
N PHE A 49 -20.22 9.56 17.99
CA PHE A 49 -20.80 8.86 16.83
C PHE A 49 -20.64 7.36 17.06
N SER A 50 -21.75 6.63 17.12
CA SER A 50 -21.76 5.24 17.58
C SER A 50 -22.76 4.37 16.83
N ASP A 51 -22.28 3.24 16.30
CA ASP A 51 -23.05 2.29 15.48
C ASP A 51 -23.64 2.86 14.17
N ASP A 52 -23.23 4.05 13.77
CA ASP A 52 -23.63 4.77 12.55
C ASP A 52 -23.09 4.15 11.25
N ALA A 53 -23.62 4.61 10.11
CA ALA A 53 -23.14 4.27 8.78
C ALA A 53 -22.99 5.53 7.90
N PHE A 54 -21.77 5.84 7.50
CA PHE A 54 -21.41 6.92 6.59
C PHE A 54 -21.24 6.35 5.19
N THR A 55 -22.22 6.60 4.32
CA THR A 55 -22.30 5.90 3.03
C THR A 55 -23.09 6.66 1.97
N HIS A 56 -22.74 6.46 0.69
CA HIS A 56 -23.25 7.19 -0.49
C HIS A 56 -22.94 8.71 -0.40
N LEU A 57 -21.71 9.08 -0.03
CA LEU A 57 -21.33 10.46 0.34
C LEU A 57 -20.38 11.11 -0.67
N GLY A 58 -20.78 12.25 -1.24
CA GLY A 58 -20.08 12.96 -2.33
C GLY A 58 -18.83 13.78 -1.96
N ALA A 59 -18.37 13.74 -0.71
CA ALA A 59 -17.20 14.46 -0.21
C ALA A 59 -16.48 13.65 0.88
N ALA A 60 -15.95 14.27 1.95
CA ALA A 60 -15.44 13.53 3.10
C ALA A 60 -16.59 13.03 3.99
N GLY A 61 -16.46 11.87 4.62
CA GLY A 61 -17.54 11.26 5.41
C GLY A 61 -17.87 12.04 6.67
N LEU A 62 -16.94 12.05 7.62
CA LEU A 62 -17.02 12.79 8.88
C LEU A 62 -15.82 13.73 9.05
N GLU A 63 -16.09 15.00 9.33
CA GLU A 63 -15.10 16.01 9.69
C GLU A 63 -15.24 16.39 11.18
N LEU A 64 -14.19 16.10 11.94
CA LEU A 64 -13.96 16.61 13.30
C LEU A 64 -12.92 17.74 13.22
N GLY A 65 -13.39 18.90 12.78
CA GLY A 65 -12.59 20.08 12.47
C GLY A 65 -12.04 20.83 13.69
N THR A 66 -11.52 22.04 13.42
CA THR A 66 -10.85 22.95 14.35
C THR A 66 -11.55 23.04 15.71
N GLY A 67 -10.78 22.98 16.80
CA GLY A 67 -11.28 23.14 18.16
C GLY A 67 -12.08 21.97 18.73
N THR A 68 -12.30 20.89 17.97
CA THR A 68 -13.07 19.73 18.41
C THR A 68 -12.29 18.90 19.43
N ARG A 69 -12.91 18.57 20.57
CA ARG A 69 -12.24 17.89 21.69
C ARG A 69 -13.06 16.76 22.29
N ASN A 70 -12.38 15.75 22.83
CA ASN A 70 -12.99 14.59 23.51
C ASN A 70 -14.03 13.84 22.65
N ALA A 71 -13.95 13.94 21.32
CA ALA A 71 -14.91 13.30 20.44
C ALA A 71 -14.63 11.79 20.33
N THR A 72 -15.68 10.97 20.31
CA THR A 72 -15.60 9.52 20.13
C THR A 72 -16.28 9.12 18.83
N VAL A 73 -15.61 8.33 18.00
CA VAL A 73 -16.18 7.69 16.81
C VAL A 73 -15.95 6.20 16.94
N ARG A 74 -17.00 5.44 17.26
CA ARG A 74 -16.86 4.03 17.62
C ARG A 74 -17.93 3.10 17.07
N GLY A 75 -17.52 1.98 16.48
CA GLY A 75 -18.46 0.95 16.01
C GLY A 75 -19.17 1.30 14.70
N ASN A 76 -18.65 2.26 13.92
CA ASN A 76 -19.31 2.76 12.72
C ASN A 76 -18.79 2.08 11.45
N VAL A 77 -19.55 2.20 10.36
CA VAL A 77 -19.07 1.83 9.01
C VAL A 77 -18.89 3.08 8.14
N PHE A 78 -17.79 3.14 7.40
CA PHE A 78 -17.54 4.15 6.36
C PHE A 78 -17.30 3.42 5.03
N THR A 79 -18.16 3.64 4.04
CA THR A 79 -18.04 2.97 2.73
C THR A 79 -18.79 3.71 1.65
N ASP A 80 -18.36 3.62 0.39
CA ASP A 80 -18.99 4.34 -0.72
C ASP A 80 -18.97 5.87 -0.50
N ILE A 81 -17.76 6.38 -0.22
CA ILE A 81 -17.47 7.78 0.06
C ILE A 81 -16.52 8.29 -1.01
N SER A 82 -16.86 9.39 -1.68
CA SER A 82 -16.09 9.96 -2.80
C SER A 82 -14.72 10.46 -2.37
N GLY A 83 -14.61 11.08 -1.20
CA GLY A 83 -13.40 11.63 -0.59
C GLY A 83 -12.90 10.85 0.63
N ASN A 84 -12.25 11.56 1.57
CA ASN A 84 -11.72 10.98 2.80
C ASN A 84 -12.81 10.28 3.62
N GLY A 85 -12.54 9.12 4.22
CA GLY A 85 -13.51 8.47 5.10
C GLY A 85 -13.80 9.32 6.34
N MET A 86 -12.74 9.77 6.99
CA MET A 86 -12.77 10.69 8.12
C MET A 86 -11.63 11.70 8.06
N GLU A 87 -11.88 12.91 8.55
CA GLU A 87 -10.89 13.96 8.73
C GLU A 87 -10.93 14.52 10.15
N ILE A 88 -9.77 14.62 10.80
CA ILE A 88 -9.61 15.06 12.19
C ILE A 88 -8.58 16.20 12.21
N GLY A 89 -8.98 17.35 12.75
CA GLY A 89 -8.17 18.57 12.76
C GLY A 89 -8.11 19.28 11.41
N GLY A 90 -7.28 20.32 11.35
CA GLY A 90 -7.01 21.10 10.13
C GLY A 90 -5.65 20.76 9.51
N VAL A 91 -5.44 21.23 8.28
CA VAL A 91 -4.17 21.12 7.55
C VAL A 91 -3.55 22.49 7.22
N ASP A 92 -4.26 23.58 7.51
CA ASP A 92 -3.87 24.95 7.17
C ASP A 92 -3.19 25.70 8.31
N ALA A 93 -3.42 25.29 9.56
CA ALA A 93 -2.96 25.95 10.78
C ALA A 93 -2.00 25.06 11.59
N PRO A 94 -0.67 25.08 11.34
CA PRO A 94 0.30 24.29 12.10
C PRO A 94 0.35 24.67 13.58
N GLU A 95 0.11 25.94 13.89
CA GLU A 95 -0.07 26.46 15.25
C GLU A 95 -1.42 27.19 15.33
N PRO A 96 -2.37 26.72 16.16
CA PRO A 96 -3.65 27.37 16.36
C PRO A 96 -3.47 28.67 17.16
N GLY A 97 -4.22 29.71 16.80
CA GLY A 97 -4.13 31.03 17.44
C GLY A 97 -4.58 31.04 18.91
N SER A 98 -5.29 30.00 19.36
CA SER A 98 -5.67 29.80 20.74
C SER A 98 -5.80 28.31 21.08
N ASP A 99 -5.76 27.97 22.37
CA ASP A 99 -6.13 26.63 22.82
C ASP A 99 -7.53 26.22 22.32
N ALA A 100 -8.49 27.14 22.23
CA ALA A 100 -9.86 26.83 21.83
C ALA A 100 -9.95 26.24 20.41
N ASP A 101 -8.96 26.52 19.56
CA ASP A 101 -8.89 26.04 18.17
C ASP A 101 -8.10 24.73 18.03
N LEU A 102 -7.44 24.26 19.10
CA LEU A 102 -6.76 22.96 19.13
C LEU A 102 -7.78 21.82 19.07
N THR A 103 -7.69 20.99 18.03
CA THR A 103 -8.36 19.69 17.95
C THR A 103 -7.55 18.63 18.71
N SER A 104 -8.15 17.95 19.69
CA SER A 104 -7.40 17.02 20.55
C SER A 104 -8.26 15.97 21.28
N ALA A 105 -7.62 14.88 21.71
CA ALA A 105 -8.25 13.80 22.48
C ALA A 105 -9.46 13.16 21.76
N VAL A 106 -9.38 13.04 20.43
CA VAL A 106 -10.36 12.31 19.61
C VAL A 106 -10.04 10.82 19.64
N SER A 107 -11.05 9.98 19.90
CA SER A 107 -10.95 8.52 19.92
C SER A 107 -11.70 7.91 18.75
N VAL A 108 -10.99 7.35 17.78
CA VAL A 108 -11.55 6.65 16.61
C VAL A 108 -11.27 5.16 16.78
N THR A 109 -12.27 4.40 17.24
CA THR A 109 -12.06 2.99 17.60
C THR A 109 -13.09 2.02 17.05
N ASN A 110 -12.67 0.81 16.68
CA ASN A 110 -13.57 -0.25 16.25
C ASN A 110 -14.51 0.13 15.09
N ASN A 111 -14.06 0.95 14.16
CA ASN A 111 -14.79 1.27 12.93
C ASN A 111 -14.31 0.38 11.78
N HIS A 112 -15.19 0.12 10.81
CA HIS A 112 -14.81 -0.51 9.54
C HIS A 112 -14.85 0.54 8.42
N LEU A 113 -13.71 0.81 7.78
CA LEU A 113 -13.60 1.76 6.68
C LEU A 113 -13.15 1.02 5.42
N TYR A 114 -13.99 0.99 4.38
CA TYR A 114 -13.68 0.23 3.17
C TYR A 114 -14.29 0.78 1.88
N ALA A 115 -13.71 0.41 0.74
CA ALA A 115 -14.15 0.84 -0.59
C ALA A 115 -14.25 2.37 -0.73
N LEU A 116 -13.18 3.07 -0.31
CA LEU A 116 -13.07 4.54 -0.31
C LEU A 116 -11.59 4.99 -0.39
N PRO A 117 -11.31 6.25 -0.76
CA PRO A 117 -12.17 7.18 -1.50
C PRO A 117 -12.54 6.63 -2.89
N ARG A 118 -13.77 6.89 -3.37
CA ARG A 118 -14.32 6.39 -4.64
C ARG A 118 -13.99 7.23 -5.87
N GLU A 119 -13.90 8.54 -5.71
CA GLU A 119 -13.71 9.48 -6.84
C GLU A 119 -12.38 10.24 -6.69
N TYR A 120 -12.13 10.72 -5.48
CA TYR A 120 -10.95 11.52 -5.14
C TYR A 120 -9.88 10.59 -4.55
N HIS A 121 -9.35 9.68 -5.37
CA HIS A 121 -8.41 8.62 -4.96
C HIS A 121 -7.17 9.10 -4.17
N GLY A 122 -6.84 10.40 -4.19
CA GLY A 122 -5.78 11.00 -3.39
C GLY A 122 -6.12 11.20 -1.90
N GLY A 123 -7.37 10.98 -1.50
CA GLY A 123 -7.76 10.89 -0.11
C GLY A 123 -7.34 9.58 0.56
N VAL A 124 -7.66 9.46 1.85
CA VAL A 124 -7.31 8.35 2.74
C VAL A 124 -8.53 7.94 3.57
N ALA A 125 -8.48 6.78 4.24
CA ALA A 125 -9.60 6.40 5.10
C ALA A 125 -9.70 7.26 6.36
N ILE A 126 -8.56 7.57 7.00
CA ILE A 126 -8.50 8.48 8.14
C ILE A 126 -7.36 9.49 7.93
N LEU A 127 -7.71 10.78 7.81
CA LEU A 127 -6.78 11.90 7.83
C LEU A 127 -6.75 12.52 9.22
N ASN A 128 -5.64 12.40 9.93
CA ASN A 128 -5.41 13.05 11.22
C ASN A 128 -4.38 14.18 11.04
N GLY A 129 -4.85 15.41 10.82
CA GLY A 129 -4.02 16.59 10.56
C GLY A 129 -3.32 17.14 11.82
N TYR A 130 -3.23 18.46 11.92
CA TYR A 130 -2.67 19.13 13.09
C TYR A 130 -3.55 18.92 14.33
N THR A 131 -3.12 18.03 15.23
CA THR A 131 -3.95 17.45 16.30
C THR A 131 -3.12 16.97 17.48
N ARG A 132 -3.69 16.86 18.70
CA ARG A 132 -2.96 16.32 19.87
C ARG A 132 -3.70 15.19 20.56
N ASP A 133 -2.93 14.22 21.07
CA ASP A 133 -3.42 13.17 21.96
C ASP A 133 -4.59 12.31 21.40
N ASN A 134 -4.76 12.28 20.08
CA ASN A 134 -5.77 11.45 19.43
C ASN A 134 -5.38 9.96 19.48
N THR A 135 -6.39 9.09 19.45
CA THR A 135 -6.20 7.63 19.41
C THR A 135 -7.02 7.03 18.28
N ILE A 136 -6.35 6.41 17.32
CA ILE A 136 -6.95 5.67 16.20
C ILE A 136 -6.61 4.20 16.40
N ALA A 137 -7.54 3.41 16.93
CA ALA A 137 -7.23 2.05 17.37
C ALA A 137 -8.32 1.00 17.15
N HIS A 138 -7.93 -0.26 16.94
CA HIS A 138 -8.87 -1.37 16.71
C HIS A 138 -9.80 -1.18 15.51
N ASN A 139 -9.47 -0.31 14.55
CA ASN A 139 -10.23 -0.18 13.31
C ASN A 139 -9.78 -1.25 12.31
N GLN A 140 -10.71 -1.72 11.47
CA GLN A 140 -10.35 -2.43 10.24
C GLN A 140 -10.46 -1.46 9.07
N ILE A 141 -9.40 -1.39 8.26
CA ILE A 141 -9.37 -0.55 7.06
C ILE A 141 -8.90 -1.40 5.89
N ASP A 142 -9.77 -1.56 4.88
CA ASP A 142 -9.46 -2.41 3.74
C ASP A 142 -10.08 -1.93 2.43
N HIS A 143 -9.52 -2.38 1.30
CA HIS A 143 -9.99 -1.95 -0.02
C HIS A 143 -9.98 -0.42 -0.21
N VAL A 144 -8.81 0.20 0.03
CA VAL A 144 -8.65 1.66 -0.05
C VAL A 144 -7.77 2.10 -1.22
N ALA A 145 -8.14 3.22 -1.85
CA ALA A 145 -7.49 3.71 -3.07
C ALA A 145 -6.03 4.12 -2.86
N TYR A 146 -5.68 4.64 -1.68
CA TYR A 146 -4.35 5.14 -1.34
C TYR A 146 -3.93 4.69 0.07
N SER A 147 -3.32 5.56 0.88
CA SER A 147 -2.96 5.27 2.28
C SER A 147 -4.22 5.04 3.13
N ALA A 148 -4.16 4.13 4.10
CA ALA A 148 -5.30 3.90 5.00
C ALA A 148 -5.37 5.00 6.08
N ILE A 149 -4.26 5.27 6.76
CA ILE A 149 -4.18 6.33 7.78
C ILE A 149 -3.08 7.32 7.40
N SER A 150 -3.40 8.61 7.36
CA SER A 150 -2.43 9.70 7.27
C SER A 150 -2.41 10.48 8.58
N MET A 151 -1.22 10.74 9.14
CA MET A 151 -1.06 11.43 10.43
C MET A 151 -0.02 12.56 10.36
N GLY A 152 -0.39 13.72 10.89
CA GLY A 152 0.40 14.94 10.81
C GLY A 152 0.25 15.66 9.46
N TRP A 153 0.86 16.84 9.35
CA TRP A 153 0.88 17.66 8.14
C TRP A 153 2.11 18.58 8.12
N GLY A 154 2.42 19.19 6.98
CA GLY A 154 3.49 20.21 6.89
C GLY A 154 4.92 19.69 6.70
N GLY A 155 5.10 18.58 6.00
CA GLY A 155 6.42 18.06 5.60
C GLY A 155 7.05 18.79 4.39
N TRP A 156 8.12 18.18 3.85
CA TRP A 156 8.85 18.59 2.62
C TRP A 156 9.45 20.02 2.52
N PRO A 157 10.19 20.54 3.54
CA PRO A 157 10.93 21.80 3.44
C PRO A 157 11.80 21.94 2.17
N ASP A 158 12.38 20.82 1.73
CA ASP A 158 13.20 20.69 0.52
C ASP A 158 12.41 20.90 -0.78
N LYS A 159 11.25 20.25 -0.93
CA LYS A 159 10.42 20.35 -2.13
C LYS A 159 9.82 21.75 -2.29
N ILE A 160 9.55 22.44 -1.18
CA ILE A 160 8.89 23.75 -1.15
C ILE A 160 9.84 24.95 -1.05
N GLY A 161 11.13 24.71 -0.79
CA GLY A 161 12.16 25.75 -0.65
C GLY A 161 11.97 26.67 0.56
N LYS A 162 11.35 26.18 1.64
CA LYS A 162 11.11 26.95 2.89
C LYS A 162 11.67 26.19 4.09
N PRO A 163 12.02 26.88 5.20
CA PRO A 163 12.36 26.21 6.45
C PRO A 163 11.23 25.31 6.94
N ALA A 164 11.59 24.23 7.63
CA ALA A 164 10.62 23.41 8.35
C ALA A 164 9.92 24.24 9.42
N THR A 165 8.61 24.01 9.59
CA THR A 165 7.81 24.71 10.59
C THR A 165 7.38 23.70 11.65
N ALA A 166 7.75 23.96 12.91
CA ALA A 166 7.22 23.19 14.03
C ALA A 166 5.69 23.36 14.09
N ASN A 167 4.98 22.33 14.55
CA ASN A 167 3.53 22.35 14.63
C ASN A 167 3.04 21.69 15.92
N VAL A 168 1.73 21.80 16.17
CA VAL A 168 1.14 21.31 17.41
C VAL A 168 1.14 19.81 17.58
N SER A 169 1.33 19.03 16.52
CA SER A 169 1.05 17.59 16.56
C SER A 169 1.99 16.85 17.49
N ARG A 170 1.40 16.11 18.44
CA ARG A 170 2.10 15.27 19.42
C ARG A 170 1.12 14.37 20.16
N GLY A 171 1.62 13.28 20.73
CA GLY A 171 0.88 12.36 21.57
C GLY A 171 -0.19 11.53 20.83
N ASN A 172 -0.28 11.63 19.51
CA ASN A 172 -1.22 10.87 18.70
C ASN A 172 -0.78 9.40 18.59
N ARG A 173 -1.75 8.49 18.62
CA ARG A 173 -1.52 7.04 18.68
C ARG A 173 -2.33 6.34 17.60
N VAL A 174 -1.66 5.60 16.73
CA VAL A 174 -2.27 4.69 15.76
C VAL A 174 -1.93 3.27 16.18
N SER A 175 -2.86 2.55 16.80
CA SER A 175 -2.53 1.27 17.44
C SER A 175 -3.54 0.14 17.26
N ASN A 176 -3.07 -1.09 17.12
CA ASN A 176 -3.92 -2.28 16.99
C ASN A 176 -4.93 -2.19 15.83
N ASN A 177 -4.64 -1.47 14.75
CA ASN A 177 -5.51 -1.47 13.55
C ASN A 177 -5.14 -2.66 12.66
N LEU A 178 -6.13 -3.20 11.94
CA LEU A 178 -5.92 -4.18 10.87
C LEU A 178 -6.09 -3.45 9.54
N ILE A 179 -5.01 -3.36 8.77
CA ILE A 179 -4.97 -2.62 7.50
C ILE A 179 -4.57 -3.59 6.39
N PHE A 180 -5.40 -3.75 5.36
CA PHE A 180 -5.03 -4.58 4.22
C PHE A 180 -5.63 -4.14 2.89
N ASP A 181 -5.10 -4.67 1.79
CA ASP A 181 -5.61 -4.38 0.43
C ASP A 181 -5.68 -2.86 0.19
N TYR A 182 -4.57 -2.18 0.51
CA TYR A 182 -4.40 -0.72 0.50
C TYR A 182 -3.55 -0.27 -0.70
N MET A 183 -3.61 1.04 -1.02
CA MET A 183 -2.96 1.64 -2.20
C MET A 183 -3.40 1.02 -3.53
N GLN A 184 -4.69 0.71 -3.68
CA GLN A 184 -5.20 0.04 -4.88
C GLN A 184 -5.27 0.92 -6.13
N ALA A 185 -5.19 2.25 -6.00
CA ALA A 185 -5.19 3.18 -7.12
C ALA A 185 -3.90 4.03 -7.21
N LEU A 186 -3.29 4.40 -6.08
CA LEU A 186 -2.14 5.33 -6.03
C LEU A 186 -0.86 4.74 -5.42
N ASP A 187 0.27 5.35 -5.75
CA ASP A 187 1.62 5.06 -5.23
C ASP A 187 2.08 6.18 -4.29
N ASP A 188 3.26 6.01 -3.67
CA ASP A 188 3.97 6.97 -2.80
C ASP A 188 3.36 7.19 -1.40
N GLY A 189 2.66 6.17 -0.88
CA GLY A 189 2.00 6.17 0.43
C GLY A 189 2.35 4.96 1.30
N GLY A 190 1.51 4.68 2.29
CA GLY A 190 1.64 3.51 3.16
C GLY A 190 0.34 3.10 3.84
N GLY A 191 0.34 1.95 4.52
CA GLY A 191 -0.80 1.57 5.36
C GLY A 191 -1.01 2.61 6.46
N ILE A 192 0.09 3.00 7.09
CA ILE A 192 0.19 4.20 7.90
C ILE A 192 1.22 5.12 7.26
N TYR A 193 0.84 6.37 7.03
CA TYR A 193 1.68 7.42 6.47
C TYR A 193 1.77 8.57 7.48
N THR A 194 2.97 9.05 7.79
CA THR A 194 3.19 10.13 8.77
C THR A 194 4.10 11.22 8.21
N GLN A 195 3.89 12.46 8.64
CA GLN A 195 4.58 13.64 8.09
C GLN A 195 4.59 14.82 9.08
N GLY A 196 5.55 15.73 8.90
CA GLY A 196 5.61 17.00 9.63
C GLY A 196 6.34 16.94 10.97
N LEU A 197 6.83 18.10 11.42
CA LEU A 197 7.61 18.23 12.65
C LEU A 197 6.76 18.04 13.91
N THR A 198 6.47 16.79 14.25
CA THR A 198 5.66 16.40 15.41
C THR A 198 6.51 16.23 16.67
N GLY A 199 5.96 16.55 17.84
CA GLY A 199 6.58 16.34 19.16
C GLY A 199 7.80 17.21 19.46
N SER A 200 8.30 17.09 20.69
CA SER A 200 9.58 17.69 21.14
C SER A 200 10.64 16.63 21.49
N SER A 201 10.23 15.36 21.59
CA SER A 201 11.05 14.19 21.88
C SER A 201 10.31 12.90 21.50
N LEU A 202 10.98 11.74 21.49
CA LEU A 202 10.30 10.43 21.34
C LEU A 202 9.32 10.11 22.50
N ALA A 203 9.36 10.86 23.61
CA ALA A 203 8.46 10.62 24.74
C ALA A 203 7.05 11.19 24.48
N ASP A 204 6.97 12.37 23.87
CA ASP A 204 5.72 13.08 23.51
C ASP A 204 5.36 13.00 22.03
N GLY A 205 6.26 12.54 21.15
CA GLY A 205 5.97 12.32 19.73
C GLY A 205 4.98 11.19 19.43
N GLU A 206 4.74 10.97 18.13
CA GLU A 206 3.66 10.11 17.64
C GLU A 206 4.00 8.62 17.72
N LYS A 207 2.97 7.77 17.90
CA LYS A 207 3.16 6.32 18.11
C LYS A 207 2.35 5.46 17.16
N VAL A 208 3.02 4.48 16.57
CA VAL A 208 2.46 3.46 15.66
C VAL A 208 2.76 2.09 16.26
N THR A 209 1.78 1.45 16.91
CA THR A 209 2.04 0.23 17.71
C THR A 209 1.02 -0.89 17.59
N GLY A 210 1.45 -2.16 17.56
CA GLY A 210 0.52 -3.31 17.56
C GLY A 210 -0.34 -3.46 16.29
N ASN A 211 -0.11 -2.68 15.23
CA ASN A 211 -0.91 -2.75 14.00
C ASN A 211 -0.51 -3.98 13.18
N VAL A 212 -1.47 -4.54 12.44
CA VAL A 212 -1.22 -5.56 11.40
C VAL A 212 -1.46 -4.89 10.04
N ILE A 213 -0.44 -4.81 9.19
CA ILE A 213 -0.50 -4.13 7.89
C ILE A 213 -0.01 -5.06 6.79
N HIS A 214 -0.86 -5.35 5.80
CA HIS A 214 -0.46 -6.24 4.70
C HIS A 214 -1.18 -6.04 3.35
N GLY A 215 -0.71 -6.74 2.31
CA GLY A 215 -1.40 -6.75 1.01
C GLY A 215 -1.34 -5.39 0.31
N GLN A 216 -0.13 -4.85 0.17
CA GLN A 216 0.08 -3.58 -0.53
C GLN A 216 -0.09 -3.74 -2.04
N TRP A 217 -0.83 -2.81 -2.66
CA TRP A 217 -0.98 -2.77 -4.11
C TRP A 217 -0.04 -1.76 -4.78
N GLY A 218 -0.03 -0.51 -4.33
CA GLY A 218 0.83 0.55 -4.87
C GLY A 218 2.29 0.44 -4.42
N LEU A 219 3.14 1.27 -5.00
CA LEU A 219 4.54 1.42 -4.59
C LEU A 219 4.60 2.28 -3.32
N GLY A 220 5.17 1.79 -2.22
CA GLY A 220 5.18 2.54 -0.96
C GLY A 220 5.74 1.71 0.20
N ARG A 221 5.16 1.87 1.40
CA ARG A 221 5.55 1.09 2.61
C ARG A 221 4.38 0.49 3.37
N SER A 222 4.64 -0.28 4.43
CA SER A 222 3.63 -0.57 5.46
C SER A 222 3.48 0.64 6.40
N VAL A 223 4.60 1.16 6.91
CA VAL A 223 4.69 2.44 7.62
C VAL A 223 5.65 3.37 6.88
N TYR A 224 5.17 4.53 6.45
CA TYR A 224 5.98 5.54 5.75
C TYR A 224 6.02 6.82 6.58
N THR A 225 7.15 7.13 7.21
CA THR A 225 7.38 8.45 7.83
C THR A 225 8.11 9.34 6.83
N ASP A 226 7.37 10.10 6.00
CA ASP A 226 7.94 10.87 4.88
C ASP A 226 8.63 12.17 5.34
N ASN A 227 9.36 12.84 4.44
CA ASN A 227 10.27 13.96 4.69
C ASN A 227 9.80 14.97 5.74
N GLY A 228 10.61 15.13 6.79
CA GLY A 228 10.40 16.08 7.86
C GLY A 228 9.39 15.57 8.87
N CYS A 229 9.35 14.26 9.12
CA CYS A 229 8.51 13.64 10.14
C CYS A 229 9.36 13.29 11.37
N THR A 230 9.18 13.99 12.48
CA THR A 230 10.09 13.85 13.63
C THR A 230 9.46 13.17 14.84
N TYR A 231 10.27 12.47 15.61
CA TYR A 231 9.91 11.85 16.89
C TYR A 231 8.83 10.76 16.81
N VAL A 232 8.81 9.97 15.73
CA VAL A 232 7.89 8.83 15.60
C VAL A 232 8.46 7.58 16.27
N THR A 233 7.60 6.84 16.98
CA THR A 233 7.89 5.48 17.46
C THR A 233 7.05 4.46 16.72
N VAL A 234 7.69 3.56 15.97
CA VAL A 234 7.09 2.42 15.26
C VAL A 234 7.48 1.14 16.02
N GLU A 235 6.59 0.61 16.85
CA GLU A 235 6.95 -0.43 17.82
C GLU A 235 5.95 -1.59 17.90
N GLY A 236 6.42 -2.83 17.81
CA GLY A 236 5.57 -4.02 17.97
C GLY A 236 4.47 -4.20 16.91
N ASN A 237 4.71 -3.81 15.66
CA ASN A 237 3.75 -4.01 14.55
C ASN A 237 4.06 -5.29 13.75
N VAL A 238 3.07 -5.84 13.06
CA VAL A 238 3.20 -6.96 12.11
C VAL A 238 3.02 -6.44 10.68
N LEU A 239 4.08 -6.50 9.87
CA LEU A 239 4.16 -5.83 8.57
C LEU A 239 4.59 -6.85 7.49
N TYR A 240 3.74 -7.18 6.51
CA TYR A 240 4.08 -8.20 5.50
C TYR A 240 3.36 -8.00 4.17
N GLY A 241 3.87 -8.54 3.05
CA GLY A 241 3.27 -8.32 1.73
C GLY A 241 3.28 -6.86 1.30
N ALA A 242 4.36 -6.14 1.64
CA ALA A 242 4.61 -4.75 1.26
C ALA A 242 5.97 -4.61 0.54
N GLN A 243 6.23 -3.48 -0.11
CA GLN A 243 7.47 -3.28 -0.88
C GLN A 243 8.70 -3.01 -0.02
N ALA A 244 8.51 -2.33 1.10
CA ALA A 244 9.43 -2.25 2.22
C ALA A 244 8.62 -1.86 3.47
N ASP A 245 8.99 -2.39 4.63
CA ASP A 245 8.03 -2.41 5.73
C ASP A 245 8.00 -1.07 6.49
N VAL A 246 9.15 -0.45 6.69
CA VAL A 246 9.27 0.92 7.23
C VAL A 246 10.13 1.80 6.30
N ALA A 247 9.78 3.07 6.14
CA ALA A 247 10.68 4.14 5.69
C ALA A 247 10.79 5.22 6.77
N ALA A 248 12.02 5.53 7.19
CA ALA A 248 12.30 6.51 8.24
C ALA A 248 13.63 7.27 8.07
N LYS A 249 14.46 6.93 7.08
CA LYS A 249 15.77 7.56 6.86
C LYS A 249 15.63 8.82 5.99
N HIS A 250 14.82 9.75 6.47
CA HIS A 250 14.56 11.04 5.86
C HIS A 250 15.40 12.13 6.54
N ILE A 251 15.66 13.25 5.86
CA ILE A 251 16.57 14.29 6.35
C ILE A 251 15.92 15.04 7.52
N ASP A 252 16.64 15.18 8.64
CA ASP A 252 16.22 16.06 9.72
C ASP A 252 16.41 17.53 9.34
N TYR A 253 15.30 18.23 9.15
CA TYR A 253 15.28 19.64 8.75
C TYR A 253 15.42 20.63 9.91
N ARG A 254 15.59 20.16 11.15
CA ARG A 254 15.74 21.03 12.33
C ARG A 254 17.20 21.39 12.59
N ASP A 255 18.09 20.39 12.47
CA ASP A 255 19.51 20.48 12.84
C ASP A 255 20.46 20.62 11.62
N GLY A 256 19.98 21.21 10.53
CA GLY A 256 20.84 21.61 9.40
C GLY A 256 21.26 20.49 8.45
N LEU A 257 20.38 19.51 8.19
CA LEU A 257 20.52 18.46 7.15
C LEU A 257 21.60 17.38 7.39
N GLY A 258 22.26 17.35 8.56
CA GLY A 258 23.32 16.37 8.85
C GLY A 258 22.83 14.98 9.31
N ASN A 259 21.67 14.96 9.98
CA ASN A 259 21.06 13.81 10.64
C ASN A 259 19.82 13.30 9.92
N ASN A 260 19.33 12.14 10.34
CA ASN A 260 18.02 11.62 9.93
C ASN A 260 16.93 12.02 10.94
N ASP A 261 15.71 12.16 10.46
CA ASP A 261 14.48 12.41 11.24
C ASP A 261 14.39 11.45 12.45
N PRO A 262 14.38 11.94 13.71
CA PRO A 262 14.49 11.06 14.88
C PRO A 262 13.35 10.06 14.99
N THR A 263 13.66 8.78 14.84
CA THR A 263 12.65 7.72 14.75
C THR A 263 13.12 6.49 15.53
N ARG A 264 12.25 5.91 16.37
CA ARG A 264 12.48 4.61 17.00
C ARG A 264 11.71 3.53 16.24
N ILE A 265 12.39 2.47 15.83
CA ILE A 265 11.81 1.33 15.12
C ILE A 265 12.15 0.06 15.91
N ALA A 266 11.23 -0.44 16.72
CA ALA A 266 11.57 -1.50 17.67
C ALA A 266 10.58 -2.67 17.71
N ASP A 267 11.11 -3.87 17.95
CA ASP A 267 10.32 -5.07 18.26
C ASP A 267 9.22 -5.39 17.21
N ASN A 268 9.33 -4.86 15.98
CA ASN A 268 8.38 -5.11 14.90
C ASN A 268 8.66 -6.48 14.26
N HIS A 269 7.62 -7.09 13.70
CA HIS A 269 7.66 -8.37 13.02
C HIS A 269 7.42 -8.15 11.53
N TRP A 270 8.43 -8.32 10.68
CA TRP A 270 8.38 -7.87 9.29
C TRP A 270 9.07 -8.76 8.26
N GLU A 271 8.78 -8.63 6.97
CA GLU A 271 9.43 -9.45 5.92
C GLU A 271 10.82 -8.93 5.51
N GLN A 272 11.08 -7.62 5.62
CA GLN A 272 12.31 -7.01 5.13
C GLN A 272 12.80 -5.81 5.96
N GLY A 273 14.10 -5.83 6.28
CA GLY A 273 14.79 -4.78 7.03
C GLY A 273 15.97 -5.36 7.79
N ASP A 274 16.82 -4.49 8.35
CA ASP A 274 17.85 -4.92 9.31
C ASP A 274 17.19 -5.00 10.71
N PRO A 275 17.42 -6.07 11.50
CA PRO A 275 16.76 -6.24 12.80
C PRO A 275 17.16 -5.15 13.81
N ASP A 276 18.41 -4.70 13.72
CA ASP A 276 19.06 -3.71 14.56
C ASP A 276 19.89 -2.74 13.69
N GLY A 277 20.03 -1.49 14.13
CA GLY A 277 20.89 -0.48 13.51
C GLY A 277 20.71 0.92 14.09
N ASP A 278 21.74 1.75 14.04
CA ASP A 278 21.65 3.19 14.32
C ASP A 278 22.15 3.93 13.08
N ASP A 279 21.28 4.75 12.50
CA ASP A 279 21.59 5.61 11.37
C ASP A 279 21.16 7.05 11.70
N LYS A 280 22.07 7.78 12.35
CA LYS A 280 22.02 9.24 12.54
C LYS A 280 20.71 9.75 13.19
N GLY A 281 20.17 9.02 14.16
CA GLY A 281 18.92 9.38 14.84
C GLY A 281 17.73 8.46 14.52
N VAL A 282 17.85 7.60 13.51
CA VAL A 282 16.94 6.45 13.34
C VAL A 282 17.54 5.26 14.10
N VAL A 283 16.89 4.87 15.19
CA VAL A 283 17.30 3.73 16.03
C VAL A 283 16.37 2.55 15.77
N THR A 284 16.92 1.53 15.13
CA THR A 284 16.29 0.24 14.86
C THR A 284 16.80 -0.78 15.89
N SER A 285 15.91 -1.47 16.62
CA SER A 285 16.32 -2.43 17.65
C SER A 285 15.32 -3.57 17.88
N GLY A 286 15.77 -4.81 17.97
CA GLY A 286 14.94 -5.96 18.38
C GLY A 286 13.92 -6.43 17.35
N ASN A 287 13.96 -5.93 16.11
CA ASN A 287 12.97 -6.30 15.09
C ASN A 287 13.20 -7.74 14.60
N HIS A 288 12.11 -8.43 14.30
CA HIS A 288 12.05 -9.85 13.99
C HIS A 288 11.67 -10.09 12.53
N ILE A 289 12.51 -10.83 11.79
CA ILE A 289 12.17 -11.23 10.43
C ILE A 289 11.07 -12.30 10.46
N LEU A 290 9.88 -11.95 9.98
CA LEU A 290 8.82 -12.88 9.62
C LEU A 290 9.20 -13.65 8.37
N ALA A 291 9.50 -14.92 8.61
CA ALA A 291 9.62 -15.95 7.60
C ALA A 291 8.30 -16.12 6.80
N ASP A 292 7.20 -16.27 7.52
CA ASP A 292 5.87 -16.60 6.99
C ASP A 292 4.81 -15.85 7.82
N PRO A 293 3.74 -15.30 7.22
CA PRO A 293 2.69 -14.59 7.97
C PRO A 293 2.05 -15.41 9.09
N SER A 294 2.02 -16.74 9.02
CA SER A 294 1.55 -17.61 10.11
C SER A 294 2.50 -17.68 11.32
N LYS A 295 3.66 -17.02 11.25
CA LYS A 295 4.62 -16.83 12.35
C LYS A 295 4.47 -15.49 13.07
N ALA A 296 3.58 -14.61 12.60
CA ALA A 296 3.26 -13.38 13.32
C ALA A 296 2.77 -13.69 14.76
N PRO A 297 3.14 -12.89 15.76
CA PRO A 297 2.72 -13.12 17.14
C PRO A 297 1.20 -13.15 17.26
N ALA A 298 0.68 -14.25 17.84
CA ALA A 298 -0.74 -14.53 17.88
C ALA A 298 -1.52 -13.52 18.75
N ASP A 299 -0.87 -12.90 19.72
CA ASP A 299 -1.39 -11.81 20.54
C ASP A 299 -1.59 -10.53 19.72
N ILE A 300 -0.58 -10.05 19.00
CA ILE A 300 -0.68 -8.88 18.11
C ILE A 300 -1.76 -9.12 17.04
N VAL A 301 -1.73 -10.29 16.39
CA VAL A 301 -2.71 -10.65 15.35
C VAL A 301 -4.14 -10.76 15.91
N ALA A 302 -4.31 -11.22 17.15
CA ALA A 302 -5.64 -11.34 17.77
C ALA A 302 -6.21 -10.00 18.27
N THR A 303 -5.36 -9.04 18.65
CA THR A 303 -5.78 -7.70 19.10
C THR A 303 -5.97 -6.71 17.96
N ALA A 304 -5.32 -6.91 16.82
CA ALA A 304 -5.45 -6.02 15.67
C ALA A 304 -6.83 -6.08 15.01
N GLY A 305 -7.33 -4.91 14.59
CA GLY A 305 -8.64 -4.75 13.99
C GLY A 305 -9.77 -4.77 15.02
N LEU A 306 -10.99 -5.05 14.54
CA LEU A 306 -12.21 -4.96 15.35
C LEU A 306 -12.18 -5.92 16.55
N GLU A 307 -12.41 -5.37 17.75
CA GLU A 307 -12.69 -6.16 18.95
C GLU A 307 -13.88 -7.11 18.69
N PRO A 308 -13.94 -8.30 19.34
CA PRO A 308 -14.95 -9.31 19.05
C PRO A 308 -16.41 -8.82 19.01
N ARG A 309 -16.78 -7.85 19.85
CA ARG A 309 -18.13 -7.25 19.90
C ARG A 309 -18.50 -6.43 18.65
N TYR A 310 -17.52 -5.90 17.92
CA TYR A 310 -17.75 -5.08 16.72
C TYR A 310 -17.53 -5.85 15.41
N ARG A 311 -17.13 -7.12 15.43
CA ARG A 311 -16.92 -7.92 14.21
C ARG A 311 -18.19 -8.11 13.36
N GLY A 312 -19.38 -7.84 13.93
CA GLY A 312 -20.63 -7.77 13.18
C GLY A 312 -20.68 -6.65 12.13
N LEU A 313 -19.82 -5.64 12.20
CA LEU A 313 -19.71 -4.58 11.18
C LEU A 313 -19.34 -5.13 9.80
N LEU A 314 -18.48 -6.17 9.76
CA LEU A 314 -17.99 -6.80 8.52
C LEU A 314 -19.10 -7.47 7.69
N GLY A 315 -20.27 -7.69 8.29
CA GLY A 315 -21.46 -8.23 7.60
C GLY A 315 -22.50 -7.18 7.22
N ARG A 316 -22.28 -5.89 7.49
CA ARG A 316 -23.21 -4.82 7.12
C ARG A 316 -23.00 -4.42 5.67
N THR A 317 -24.06 -4.46 4.87
CA THR A 317 -24.06 -4.01 3.46
C THR A 317 -25.03 -2.82 3.29
N PHE A 318 -24.60 -1.82 2.53
CA PHE A 318 -25.29 -0.53 2.41
C PHE A 318 -25.61 -0.09 0.98
N ALA A 319 -24.93 -0.68 -0.01
CA ALA A 319 -25.28 -0.54 -1.42
C ALA A 319 -26.11 -1.75 -1.86
N ALA A 320 -27.01 -1.54 -2.82
CA ALA A 320 -27.52 -2.65 -3.61
C ALA A 320 -26.38 -3.24 -4.45
N ASP A 321 -26.43 -4.56 -4.69
CA ASP A 321 -25.44 -5.21 -5.54
C ASP A 321 -25.40 -4.53 -6.91
N SER A 322 -24.23 -4.06 -7.31
CA SER A 322 -23.95 -3.38 -8.59
C SER A 322 -22.79 -4.07 -9.30
N VAL A 323 -22.53 -3.71 -10.57
CA VAL A 323 -21.34 -4.20 -11.25
C VAL A 323 -20.08 -3.57 -10.63
N PRO A 324 -18.92 -4.24 -10.65
CA PRO A 324 -17.70 -3.67 -10.07
C PRO A 324 -17.26 -2.43 -10.83
N GLU A 325 -16.46 -1.56 -10.21
CA GLU A 325 -15.70 -0.56 -10.99
C GLU A 325 -14.72 -1.25 -11.97
N ALA A 326 -14.31 -0.51 -13.00
CA ALA A 326 -13.34 -0.99 -13.97
C ALA A 326 -11.97 -1.26 -13.30
N PRO A 327 -11.28 -2.37 -13.62
CA PRO A 327 -9.90 -2.60 -13.22
C PRO A 327 -8.98 -1.43 -13.62
N THR A 328 -8.02 -1.10 -12.76
CA THR A 328 -7.10 0.04 -12.97
C THR A 328 -5.67 -0.44 -13.21
N ARG A 329 -4.76 0.48 -13.59
CA ARG A 329 -3.33 0.20 -13.76
C ARG A 329 -3.03 -1.02 -14.63
N VAL A 330 -3.73 -1.14 -15.76
CA VAL A 330 -3.46 -2.18 -16.75
C VAL A 330 -2.07 -1.94 -17.33
N GLY A 331 -1.19 -2.92 -17.15
CA GLY A 331 0.15 -2.94 -17.72
C GLY A 331 0.35 -4.23 -18.48
N ASP A 332 1.09 -4.17 -19.59
CA ASP A 332 1.29 -5.31 -20.46
C ASP A 332 2.73 -5.39 -20.99
N PHE A 333 3.08 -6.55 -21.55
CA PHE A 333 4.28 -6.73 -22.35
C PHE A 333 4.06 -7.80 -23.42
N ALA A 334 4.63 -7.57 -24.60
CA ALA A 334 4.58 -8.48 -25.72
C ALA A 334 5.48 -9.72 -25.50
N ALA A 335 5.06 -10.82 -26.09
CA ALA A 335 5.86 -12.02 -26.34
C ALA A 335 5.48 -12.57 -27.74
N ASP A 336 6.13 -13.64 -28.19
CA ASP A 336 5.83 -14.24 -29.50
C ASP A 336 4.34 -14.66 -29.56
N GLY A 337 3.60 -14.10 -30.53
CA GLY A 337 2.18 -14.38 -30.79
C GLY A 337 1.23 -14.10 -29.61
N SER A 338 1.67 -13.34 -28.60
CA SER A 338 0.96 -13.21 -27.33
C SER A 338 1.28 -11.92 -26.57
N VAL A 339 0.44 -11.57 -25.61
CA VAL A 339 0.67 -10.49 -24.65
C VAL A 339 0.40 -10.97 -23.24
N TYR A 340 1.26 -10.60 -22.30
CA TYR A 340 1.07 -10.82 -20.88
C TYR A 340 0.54 -9.53 -20.26
N VAL A 341 -0.46 -9.65 -19.39
CA VAL A 341 -1.25 -8.51 -18.91
C VAL A 341 -1.44 -8.61 -17.40
N THR A 342 -1.18 -7.52 -16.68
CA THR A 342 -1.42 -7.33 -15.25
C THR A 342 -2.29 -6.10 -15.01
N TRP A 343 -2.91 -6.02 -13.83
CA TRP A 343 -3.80 -4.92 -13.45
C TRP A 343 -3.94 -4.84 -11.92
N ASN A 344 -4.56 -3.78 -11.44
CA ASN A 344 -5.14 -3.71 -10.11
C ASN A 344 -6.63 -4.11 -10.21
N PRO A 345 -7.12 -5.03 -9.36
CA PRO A 345 -8.55 -5.29 -9.18
C PRO A 345 -9.34 -4.01 -8.97
N SER A 346 -10.65 -4.14 -9.14
CA SER A 346 -11.54 -3.16 -8.56
C SER A 346 -11.44 -3.25 -7.04
N TYR A 347 -11.12 -2.13 -6.39
CA TYR A 347 -11.22 -2.02 -4.93
C TYR A 347 -12.67 -1.76 -4.48
N VAL A 348 -13.61 -1.70 -5.43
CA VAL A 348 -15.04 -1.56 -5.14
C VAL A 348 -15.85 -2.56 -5.94
N GLU A 349 -16.07 -3.71 -5.31
CA GLU A 349 -16.70 -4.86 -5.95
C GLU A 349 -18.23 -4.70 -6.15
N GLY A 350 -18.84 -3.68 -5.55
CA GLY A 350 -20.27 -3.38 -5.72
C GLY A 350 -21.19 -4.36 -4.98
N GLY A 351 -20.88 -4.70 -3.73
CA GLY A 351 -21.69 -5.61 -2.89
C GLY A 351 -21.50 -7.11 -3.20
N SER A 352 -21.32 -7.46 -4.48
CA SER A 352 -21.03 -8.82 -4.92
C SER A 352 -19.54 -8.99 -5.32
N PRO A 353 -18.81 -9.98 -4.77
CA PRO A 353 -17.36 -10.09 -4.98
C PRO A 353 -16.99 -10.43 -6.43
N VAL A 354 -15.82 -9.96 -6.88
CA VAL A 354 -15.33 -10.21 -8.25
C VAL A 354 -14.95 -11.68 -8.42
N THR A 355 -15.60 -12.36 -9.34
CA THR A 355 -15.42 -13.80 -9.61
C THR A 355 -14.45 -14.06 -10.76
N SER A 356 -14.40 -13.17 -11.75
CA SER A 356 -13.54 -13.30 -12.93
C SER A 356 -13.28 -11.95 -13.61
N TYR A 357 -12.33 -11.96 -14.54
CA TYR A 357 -11.98 -10.84 -15.41
C TYR A 357 -11.99 -11.29 -16.86
N THR A 358 -12.29 -10.40 -17.80
CA THR A 358 -12.04 -10.61 -19.22
C THR A 358 -10.97 -9.64 -19.69
N VAL A 359 -9.84 -10.18 -20.14
CA VAL A 359 -8.76 -9.40 -20.77
C VAL A 359 -8.99 -9.41 -22.27
N THR A 360 -9.00 -8.25 -22.92
CA THR A 360 -9.27 -8.11 -24.35
C THR A 360 -8.18 -7.31 -25.03
N ALA A 361 -7.52 -7.91 -26.01
CA ALA A 361 -6.53 -7.28 -26.89
C ALA A 361 -7.17 -7.00 -28.26
N THR A 362 -7.15 -5.73 -28.67
CA THR A 362 -7.74 -5.25 -29.94
C THR A 362 -6.64 -4.63 -30.80
N SER A 363 -6.54 -5.03 -32.07
CA SER A 363 -5.55 -4.47 -32.99
C SER A 363 -5.81 -2.98 -33.22
N SER A 364 -4.77 -2.19 -33.52
CA SER A 364 -4.88 -0.74 -33.68
C SER A 364 -5.85 -0.29 -34.79
N ASP A 365 -6.10 -1.14 -35.78
CA ASP A 365 -7.06 -0.95 -36.86
C ASP A 365 -8.49 -1.43 -36.53
N GLY A 366 -8.69 -2.01 -35.35
CA GLY A 366 -9.95 -2.62 -34.90
C GLY A 366 -10.33 -3.94 -35.58
N ALA A 367 -9.54 -4.42 -36.55
CA ALA A 367 -9.91 -5.57 -37.39
C ALA A 367 -9.83 -6.93 -36.67
N ARG A 368 -9.05 -7.03 -35.60
CA ARG A 368 -8.89 -8.26 -34.80
C ARG A 368 -9.05 -7.95 -33.32
N THR A 369 -9.95 -8.69 -32.66
CA THR A 369 -10.11 -8.68 -31.20
C THR A 369 -9.92 -10.10 -30.68
N VAL A 370 -9.14 -10.27 -29.60
CA VAL A 370 -8.94 -11.55 -28.91
C VAL A 370 -9.15 -11.33 -27.42
N SER A 371 -9.96 -12.18 -26.79
CA SER A 371 -10.29 -12.08 -25.37
C SER A 371 -9.92 -13.37 -24.61
N THR A 372 -9.58 -13.24 -23.33
CA THR A 372 -9.27 -14.35 -22.43
C THR A 372 -9.95 -14.12 -21.08
N ALA A 373 -10.77 -15.09 -20.66
CA ALA A 373 -11.39 -15.08 -19.33
C ALA A 373 -10.42 -15.61 -18.26
N VAL A 374 -10.41 -14.95 -17.10
CA VAL A 374 -9.43 -15.17 -16.03
C VAL A 374 -10.17 -15.24 -14.69
N PRO A 375 -10.25 -16.41 -14.02
CA PRO A 375 -10.84 -16.51 -12.70
C PRO A 375 -10.12 -15.60 -11.69
N ALA A 376 -10.86 -14.89 -10.83
CA ALA A 376 -10.27 -13.95 -9.88
C ALA A 376 -9.30 -14.64 -8.92
N ALA A 377 -9.62 -15.85 -8.46
CA ALA A 377 -8.73 -16.69 -7.66
C ALA A 377 -7.43 -17.15 -8.39
N ARG A 378 -7.44 -17.19 -9.73
CA ARG A 378 -6.21 -17.39 -10.53
C ARG A 378 -5.41 -16.10 -10.57
N PHE A 379 -6.06 -14.96 -10.79
CA PHE A 379 -5.40 -13.66 -10.82
C PHE A 379 -4.77 -13.30 -9.47
N LYS A 380 -5.49 -13.45 -8.34
CA LYS A 380 -4.97 -13.20 -6.98
C LYS A 380 -3.69 -14.00 -6.65
N ARG A 381 -3.47 -15.15 -7.28
CA ARG A 381 -2.27 -16.01 -7.10
C ARG A 381 -1.12 -15.71 -8.07
N ILE A 382 -1.42 -15.28 -9.29
CA ILE A 382 -0.45 -15.20 -10.40
C ILE A 382 -0.15 -13.74 -10.78
N ALA A 383 -1.08 -12.83 -10.53
CA ALA A 383 -1.11 -11.40 -10.90
C ALA A 383 -0.94 -11.09 -12.40
N TYR A 384 -1.02 -12.08 -13.28
CA TYR A 384 -1.10 -11.85 -14.73
C TYR A 384 -2.00 -12.84 -15.46
N ALA A 385 -2.45 -12.40 -16.63
CA ALA A 385 -3.04 -13.20 -17.70
C ALA A 385 -2.11 -13.25 -18.90
N ARG A 386 -2.32 -14.22 -19.79
CA ARG A 386 -1.70 -14.28 -21.11
C ARG A 386 -2.82 -14.35 -22.14
N VAL A 387 -2.77 -13.51 -23.16
CA VAL A 387 -3.69 -13.51 -24.31
C VAL A 387 -2.90 -13.99 -25.52
N ASP A 388 -3.41 -15.04 -26.16
CA ASP A 388 -2.70 -15.83 -27.17
C ASP A 388 -3.31 -15.72 -28.57
N GLY A 389 -2.53 -16.04 -29.61
CA GLY A 389 -3.01 -15.98 -31.00
C GLY A 389 -3.09 -14.56 -31.54
N LEU A 390 -2.22 -13.68 -31.07
CA LEU A 390 -2.00 -12.35 -31.65
C LEU A 390 -1.08 -12.44 -32.87
N THR A 391 -1.23 -11.51 -33.81
CA THR A 391 -0.38 -11.44 -35.01
C THR A 391 0.90 -10.66 -34.69
N ASN A 392 2.06 -11.28 -34.90
CA ASN A 392 3.33 -10.59 -34.74
C ASN A 392 3.48 -9.44 -35.75
N GLY A 393 4.03 -8.30 -35.30
CA GLY A 393 4.14 -7.06 -36.07
C GLY A 393 2.87 -6.21 -36.09
N THR A 394 1.74 -6.70 -35.57
CA THR A 394 0.52 -5.91 -35.37
C THR A 394 0.50 -5.31 -33.96
N PRO A 395 0.34 -3.99 -33.77
CA PRO A 395 0.14 -3.41 -32.45
C PRO A 395 -1.29 -3.66 -31.93
N TYR A 396 -1.41 -3.99 -30.65
CA TYR A 396 -2.67 -4.19 -29.94
C TYR A 396 -2.78 -3.23 -28.75
N THR A 397 -3.97 -2.74 -28.46
CA THR A 397 -4.32 -2.13 -27.18
C THR A 397 -5.04 -3.15 -26.31
N VAL A 398 -4.72 -3.17 -25.01
CA VAL A 398 -5.31 -4.10 -24.05
C VAL A 398 -6.25 -3.39 -23.09
N THR A 399 -7.42 -3.98 -22.85
CA THR A 399 -8.38 -3.56 -21.82
C THR A 399 -8.78 -4.75 -20.95
N VAL A 400 -9.24 -4.47 -19.73
CA VAL A 400 -9.72 -5.49 -18.78
C VAL A 400 -11.10 -5.08 -18.24
N THR A 401 -12.01 -6.04 -18.11
CA THR A 401 -13.27 -5.91 -17.36
C THR A 401 -13.30 -6.87 -16.18
N ALA A 402 -13.94 -6.48 -15.08
CA ALA A 402 -14.26 -7.34 -13.96
C ALA A 402 -15.69 -7.88 -14.08
N HIS A 403 -15.96 -9.03 -13.47
CA HIS A 403 -17.28 -9.67 -13.45
C HIS A 403 -17.62 -10.19 -12.05
N ASN A 404 -18.79 -9.84 -11.53
CA ASN A 404 -19.35 -10.36 -10.27
C ASN A 404 -20.72 -11.03 -10.51
N GLY A 405 -21.51 -11.26 -9.46
CA GLY A 405 -22.84 -11.88 -9.58
C GLY A 405 -23.90 -11.02 -10.28
N VAL A 406 -23.67 -9.70 -10.41
CA VAL A 406 -24.59 -8.76 -11.06
C VAL A 406 -24.31 -8.65 -12.55
N GLY A 407 -23.03 -8.59 -12.93
CA GLY A 407 -22.63 -8.43 -14.32
C GLY A 407 -21.19 -8.02 -14.49
N GLN A 408 -20.93 -7.31 -15.59
CA GLN A 408 -19.61 -6.87 -16.02
C GLN A 408 -19.41 -5.37 -15.72
N SER A 409 -18.21 -5.00 -15.28
CA SER A 409 -17.77 -3.61 -15.18
C SER A 409 -17.71 -2.91 -16.53
N GLU A 410 -17.53 -1.58 -16.48
CA GLU A 410 -16.93 -0.85 -17.60
C GLU A 410 -15.53 -1.37 -17.93
N ARG A 411 -15.05 -1.10 -19.15
CA ARG A 411 -13.67 -1.42 -19.53
C ARG A 411 -12.71 -0.52 -18.77
N SER A 412 -11.56 -1.07 -18.37
CA SER A 412 -10.40 -0.28 -17.97
C SER A 412 -10.04 0.76 -19.03
N LEU A 413 -9.30 1.80 -18.64
CA LEU A 413 -8.51 2.55 -19.61
C LEU A 413 -7.59 1.56 -20.38
N PRO A 414 -7.39 1.76 -21.69
CA PRO A 414 -6.50 0.91 -22.45
C PRO A 414 -5.05 1.12 -22.03
N ALA A 415 -4.27 0.04 -22.00
CA ALA A 415 -2.82 0.13 -21.93
C ALA A 415 -2.24 0.79 -23.20
N ALA A 416 -0.99 1.23 -23.13
CA ALA A 416 -0.26 1.72 -24.30
C ALA A 416 -0.17 0.61 -25.37
N PRO A 417 -0.25 0.93 -26.68
CA PRO A 417 -0.20 -0.11 -27.70
C PRO A 417 1.09 -0.94 -27.65
N VAL A 418 0.95 -2.26 -27.64
CA VAL A 418 2.05 -3.22 -27.56
C VAL A 418 2.06 -4.14 -28.77
N THR A 419 3.25 -4.44 -29.31
CA THR A 419 3.41 -5.20 -30.56
C THR A 419 4.10 -6.53 -30.29
N PRO A 420 3.38 -7.67 -30.36
CA PRO A 420 3.98 -9.00 -30.39
C PRO A 420 5.02 -9.13 -31.51
N THR A 421 6.13 -9.81 -31.24
CA THR A 421 7.21 -10.03 -32.22
C THR A 421 7.67 -11.48 -32.23
N ALA A 422 7.86 -12.02 -33.43
CA ALA A 422 8.57 -13.28 -33.62
C ALA A 422 10.09 -13.02 -33.56
N GLY A 423 10.86 -14.02 -33.15
CA GLY A 423 12.32 -13.96 -33.28
C GLY A 423 13.00 -12.97 -32.34
N GLY A 424 12.57 -12.92 -31.08
CA GLY A 424 13.41 -12.40 -29.99
C GLY A 424 14.77 -13.11 -29.97
N SER A 425 15.76 -12.54 -29.28
CA SER A 425 17.13 -13.06 -29.28
C SER A 425 17.26 -14.45 -28.63
N GLY A 426 16.21 -14.92 -27.95
CA GLY A 426 16.25 -16.10 -27.09
C GLY A 426 16.89 -15.80 -25.73
N ALA A 427 17.13 -14.52 -25.42
CA ALA A 427 17.76 -14.12 -24.17
C ALA A 427 16.86 -14.48 -22.99
N LEU A 428 17.40 -15.37 -22.16
CA LEU A 428 16.89 -15.71 -20.84
C LEU A 428 17.31 -14.62 -19.83
N PRO A 429 16.63 -14.50 -18.68
CA PRO A 429 17.08 -13.60 -17.62
C PRO A 429 18.41 -14.09 -17.04
N ASP A 430 19.18 -13.18 -16.43
CA ASP A 430 20.32 -13.57 -15.59
C ASP A 430 19.86 -14.39 -14.36
N ALA A 431 20.83 -14.97 -13.65
CA ALA A 431 20.58 -15.52 -12.33
C ALA A 431 20.20 -14.39 -11.34
N PRO A 432 19.30 -14.66 -10.37
CA PRO A 432 19.11 -13.79 -9.20
C PRO A 432 20.43 -13.49 -8.48
N THR A 433 20.50 -12.34 -7.80
CA THR A 433 21.70 -11.92 -7.07
C THR A 433 21.42 -11.74 -5.59
N GLY A 434 22.44 -11.57 -4.75
CA GLY A 434 22.27 -11.30 -3.31
C GLY A 434 21.52 -12.40 -2.55
N VAL A 435 21.57 -13.65 -3.03
CA VAL A 435 20.80 -14.76 -2.45
C VAL A 435 21.28 -15.06 -1.03
N LYS A 436 20.33 -15.11 -0.08
CA LYS A 436 20.52 -15.46 1.32
C LYS A 436 19.52 -16.55 1.73
N ALA A 437 19.89 -17.35 2.73
CA ALA A 437 19.01 -18.34 3.32
C ALA A 437 19.19 -18.37 4.84
N ASN A 438 18.12 -18.09 5.58
CA ASN A 438 18.08 -18.14 7.02
C ASN A 438 17.41 -19.44 7.47
N ALA A 439 18.05 -20.18 8.38
CA ALA A 439 17.62 -21.52 8.78
C ALA A 439 16.72 -21.51 10.02
N GLU A 440 15.59 -22.19 9.92
CA GLU A 440 14.74 -22.57 11.06
C GLU A 440 14.77 -24.10 11.24
N ALA A 441 14.28 -24.62 12.36
CA ALA A 441 14.30 -26.06 12.64
C ALA A 441 13.57 -26.90 11.56
N THR A 442 12.50 -26.38 10.96
CA THR A 442 11.69 -27.09 9.95
C THR A 442 11.39 -26.26 8.68
N ALA A 443 12.09 -25.14 8.50
CA ALA A 443 11.91 -24.22 7.39
C ALA A 443 13.21 -23.50 7.02
N ALA A 444 13.23 -22.87 5.85
CA ALA A 444 14.24 -21.90 5.45
C ALA A 444 13.56 -20.67 4.86
N THR A 445 13.97 -19.48 5.31
CA THR A 445 13.58 -18.22 4.68
C THR A 445 14.64 -17.85 3.65
N LEU A 446 14.28 -17.88 2.38
CA LEU A 446 15.13 -17.46 1.28
C LEU A 446 14.85 -16.00 0.93
N SER A 447 15.89 -15.23 0.64
CA SER A 447 15.72 -13.91 0.01
C SER A 447 16.73 -13.69 -1.12
N TRP A 448 16.36 -12.91 -2.13
CA TRP A 448 17.20 -12.63 -3.29
C TRP A 448 16.81 -11.32 -3.98
N THR A 449 17.77 -10.70 -4.66
CA THR A 449 17.55 -9.55 -5.54
C THR A 449 17.24 -10.05 -6.96
N PRO A 450 16.27 -9.44 -7.68
CA PRO A 450 16.04 -9.69 -9.09
C PRO A 450 17.31 -9.62 -9.97
N PRO A 451 17.34 -10.34 -11.10
CA PRO A 451 18.41 -10.21 -12.08
C PRO A 451 18.45 -8.80 -12.68
N LYS A 452 19.64 -8.35 -13.10
CA LYS A 452 19.79 -7.03 -13.75
C LYS A 452 19.33 -7.04 -15.21
N ALA A 453 19.68 -8.09 -15.97
CA ALA A 453 19.11 -8.33 -17.28
C ALA A 453 17.97 -9.35 -17.18
N THR A 454 16.80 -8.98 -17.69
CA THR A 454 15.64 -9.89 -17.76
C THR A 454 15.62 -10.72 -19.06
N GLY A 455 16.55 -10.50 -19.97
CA GLY A 455 16.47 -11.06 -21.32
C GLY A 455 15.36 -10.39 -22.14
N ASP A 456 14.77 -11.12 -23.10
CA ASP A 456 13.81 -10.55 -24.06
C ASP A 456 12.47 -10.10 -23.44
N THR A 457 12.09 -10.62 -22.27
CA THR A 457 10.80 -10.30 -21.61
C THR A 457 10.96 -10.13 -20.09
N PRO A 458 10.08 -9.38 -19.40
CA PRO A 458 10.13 -9.22 -17.95
C PRO A 458 10.02 -10.54 -17.18
N VAL A 459 10.57 -10.57 -15.97
CA VAL A 459 10.44 -11.72 -15.06
C VAL A 459 8.99 -11.82 -14.55
N ILE A 460 8.38 -12.99 -14.77
CA ILE A 460 7.01 -13.34 -14.36
C ILE A 460 6.97 -14.28 -13.14
N GLY A 461 8.11 -14.85 -12.76
CA GLY A 461 8.22 -15.70 -11.59
C GLY A 461 9.64 -16.06 -11.22
N TYR A 462 9.79 -16.77 -10.12
CA TYR A 462 11.03 -17.45 -9.73
C TYR A 462 10.74 -18.92 -9.46
N ARG A 463 11.62 -19.81 -9.95
CA ARG A 463 11.61 -21.23 -9.60
C ARG A 463 12.68 -21.48 -8.55
N ILE A 464 12.28 -22.08 -7.43
CA ILE A 464 13.17 -22.53 -6.37
C ILE A 464 13.19 -24.06 -6.44
N THR A 465 14.36 -24.64 -6.64
CA THR A 465 14.59 -26.09 -6.57
C THR A 465 15.34 -26.40 -5.29
N VAL A 466 14.85 -27.35 -4.51
CA VAL A 466 15.50 -27.83 -3.28
C VAL A 466 16.32 -29.07 -3.63
N SER A 467 17.46 -29.27 -2.96
CA SER A 467 18.33 -30.45 -3.12
C SER A 467 17.66 -31.81 -2.83
N ASP A 468 16.46 -31.83 -2.23
CA ASP A 468 15.63 -33.02 -2.06
C ASP A 468 14.62 -33.27 -3.22
N GLY A 469 14.75 -32.52 -4.32
CA GLY A 469 13.94 -32.65 -5.53
C GLY A 469 12.61 -31.88 -5.51
N ARG A 470 12.23 -31.26 -4.39
CA ARG A 470 11.04 -30.39 -4.36
C ARG A 470 11.27 -29.12 -5.18
N THR A 471 10.21 -28.64 -5.81
CA THR A 471 10.19 -27.31 -6.44
C THR A 471 9.09 -26.44 -5.85
N ALA A 472 9.37 -25.14 -5.80
CA ALA A 472 8.38 -24.10 -5.51
C ALA A 472 8.48 -23.02 -6.60
N THR A 473 7.36 -22.35 -6.86
CA THR A 473 7.30 -21.21 -7.78
C THR A 473 6.75 -20.01 -7.05
N VAL A 474 7.44 -18.88 -7.17
CA VAL A 474 6.98 -17.58 -6.70
C VAL A 474 6.48 -16.81 -7.92
N THR A 475 5.22 -16.41 -7.89
CA THR A 475 4.53 -15.55 -8.86
C THR A 475 3.72 -14.53 -8.09
N GLY A 476 3.01 -13.65 -8.79
CA GLY A 476 2.17 -12.64 -8.17
C GLY A 476 2.76 -11.24 -8.32
N ARG A 477 2.09 -10.29 -7.68
CA ARG A 477 2.28 -8.86 -7.92
C ARG A 477 3.71 -8.40 -7.60
N ASP A 478 4.25 -8.82 -6.46
CA ASP A 478 5.63 -8.52 -6.04
C ASP A 478 6.68 -8.83 -7.09
N VAL A 479 6.53 -9.95 -7.80
CA VAL A 479 7.46 -10.32 -8.87
C VAL A 479 7.38 -9.30 -10.01
N LEU A 480 6.17 -8.97 -10.47
CA LEU A 480 5.95 -8.08 -11.62
C LEU A 480 6.38 -6.63 -11.32
N VAL A 481 6.14 -6.12 -10.12
CA VAL A 481 6.44 -4.70 -9.76
C VAL A 481 7.88 -4.47 -9.30
N SER A 482 8.64 -5.53 -9.02
CA SER A 482 10.04 -5.43 -8.54
C SER A 482 11.08 -5.12 -9.64
N GLN A 483 10.74 -5.32 -10.91
CA GLN A 483 11.68 -5.41 -12.04
C GLN A 483 12.28 -4.09 -12.59
N PRO A 484 12.19 -2.95 -11.87
CA PRO A 484 13.24 -1.93 -12.02
C PRO A 484 13.81 -1.42 -10.69
N ARG A 485 13.36 -1.94 -9.53
CA ARG A 485 13.62 -1.34 -8.20
C ARG A 485 14.55 -2.13 -7.30
N ALA A 486 15.05 -3.29 -7.75
CA ALA A 486 15.93 -4.17 -6.98
C ALA A 486 15.40 -4.56 -5.57
N LYS A 487 14.07 -4.58 -5.38
CA LYS A 487 13.42 -5.07 -4.15
C LYS A 487 13.92 -6.48 -3.84
N GLY A 488 14.26 -6.75 -2.58
CA GLY A 488 14.47 -8.12 -2.11
C GLY A 488 13.17 -8.92 -2.23
N MET A 489 13.20 -10.01 -3.00
CA MET A 489 12.17 -11.03 -2.99
C MET A 489 12.39 -11.93 -1.77
N LEU A 490 11.32 -12.41 -1.14
CA LEU A 490 11.37 -13.33 -0.01
C LEU A 490 10.49 -14.56 -0.26
N ARG A 491 10.93 -15.73 0.21
CA ARG A 491 10.11 -16.94 0.23
C ARG A 491 10.54 -17.94 1.29
N VAL A 492 9.59 -18.39 2.12
CA VAL A 492 9.78 -19.59 2.94
C VAL A 492 9.62 -20.90 2.15
N ILE A 493 10.55 -21.81 2.40
CA ILE A 493 10.47 -23.23 2.06
C ILE A 493 10.37 -24.02 3.37
N GLY A 494 9.13 -24.37 3.74
CA GLY A 494 8.85 -25.21 4.91
C GLY A 494 9.06 -26.71 4.67
N LYS A 495 8.69 -27.51 5.68
CA LYS A 495 8.79 -28.98 5.70
C LYS A 495 10.21 -29.50 5.53
N LEU A 496 11.20 -28.76 6.02
CA LEU A 496 12.58 -29.23 6.14
C LEU A 496 12.71 -30.17 7.34
N ARG A 497 13.68 -31.07 7.28
CA ARG A 497 14.08 -31.90 8.43
C ARG A 497 15.06 -31.11 9.29
N PRO A 498 14.95 -31.13 10.63
CA PRO A 498 15.98 -30.59 11.54
C PRO A 498 17.35 -31.25 11.32
N GLY A 499 18.44 -30.54 11.62
CA GLY A 499 19.81 -31.04 11.52
C GLY A 499 20.26 -31.46 10.12
N THR A 500 19.58 -31.02 9.06
CA THR A 500 19.76 -31.51 7.68
C THR A 500 20.27 -30.39 6.77
N ALA A 501 21.27 -30.69 5.96
CA ALA A 501 21.81 -29.77 4.96
C ALA A 501 20.92 -29.70 3.71
N TYR A 502 20.66 -28.49 3.23
CA TYR A 502 19.86 -28.22 2.04
C TYR A 502 20.56 -27.20 1.14
N THR A 503 20.47 -27.40 -0.17
CA THR A 503 20.79 -26.40 -1.19
C THR A 503 19.50 -25.96 -1.89
N PHE A 504 19.39 -24.66 -2.15
CA PHE A 504 18.27 -24.03 -2.83
C PHE A 504 18.80 -23.32 -4.08
N SER A 505 18.35 -23.75 -5.25
CA SER A 505 18.68 -23.17 -6.55
C SER A 505 17.54 -22.28 -7.03
N ILE A 506 17.78 -20.97 -7.15
CA ILE A 506 16.75 -19.99 -7.51
C ILE A 506 17.01 -19.47 -8.93
N ALA A 507 16.09 -19.73 -9.86
CA ALA A 507 16.13 -19.23 -11.23
C ALA A 507 14.99 -18.23 -11.49
N ALA A 508 15.29 -17.13 -12.19
CA ALA A 508 14.27 -16.24 -12.72
C ALA A 508 13.54 -16.88 -13.91
N LEU A 509 12.24 -16.62 -14.04
CA LEU A 509 11.36 -17.10 -15.11
C LEU A 509 10.79 -15.92 -15.90
N THR A 510 10.89 -15.97 -17.22
CA THR A 510 10.27 -15.02 -18.16
C THR A 510 9.30 -15.75 -19.09
N ALA A 511 8.71 -15.04 -20.07
CA ALA A 511 7.93 -15.71 -21.11
C ALA A 511 8.79 -16.60 -22.02
N THR A 512 10.08 -16.24 -22.17
CA THR A 512 11.07 -16.99 -22.99
C THR A 512 11.54 -18.28 -22.30
N GLY A 513 11.67 -18.30 -20.97
CA GLY A 513 12.08 -19.49 -20.24
C GLY A 513 12.65 -19.22 -18.84
N ALA A 514 13.37 -20.19 -18.31
CA ALA A 514 14.09 -20.06 -17.04
C ALA A 514 15.57 -19.69 -17.30
N GLY A 515 16.07 -18.68 -16.59
CA GLY A 515 17.49 -18.34 -16.58
C GLY A 515 18.35 -19.34 -15.79
N PRO A 516 19.67 -19.12 -15.70
CA PRO A 516 20.53 -19.86 -14.78
C PRO A 516 20.09 -19.65 -13.32
N SER A 517 20.42 -20.61 -12.46
CA SER A 517 20.12 -20.51 -11.03
C SER A 517 21.25 -19.84 -10.27
N ALA A 518 20.89 -19.13 -9.19
CA ALA A 518 21.81 -18.81 -8.11
C ALA A 518 21.53 -19.74 -6.92
N ASP A 519 22.59 -20.35 -6.38
CA ASP A 519 22.51 -21.36 -5.33
C ASP A 519 22.82 -20.76 -3.95
N VAL A 520 22.12 -21.23 -2.94
CA VAL A 520 22.42 -20.96 -1.52
C VAL A 520 22.22 -22.24 -0.69
N SER A 521 23.08 -22.46 0.30
CA SER A 521 23.00 -23.64 1.16
C SER A 521 22.97 -23.28 2.64
N LEU A 522 22.29 -24.09 3.42
CA LEU A 522 22.26 -24.03 4.89
C LEU A 522 22.13 -25.42 5.50
N THR A 523 22.33 -25.52 6.80
CA THR A 523 21.91 -26.66 7.61
C THR A 523 20.85 -26.18 8.59
N THR A 524 19.72 -26.86 8.67
CA THR A 524 18.69 -26.57 9.67
C THR A 524 19.21 -26.87 11.08
N PRO A 525 18.86 -26.08 12.11
CA PRO A 525 19.17 -26.43 13.49
C PRO A 525 18.63 -27.82 13.85
N PRO A 526 19.34 -28.63 14.65
CA PRO A 526 18.77 -29.84 15.23
C PRO A 526 17.67 -29.47 16.22
N THR A 527 16.73 -30.38 16.46
CA THR A 527 15.82 -30.26 17.61
C THR A 527 16.63 -30.41 18.90
N SER A 528 16.51 -29.46 19.82
CA SER A 528 16.94 -29.63 21.21
C SER A 528 16.18 -30.82 21.81
N GLY A 529 16.93 -31.83 22.25
CA GLY A 529 16.40 -33.02 22.94
C GLY A 529 16.29 -32.84 24.44
#